data_AF-A0A8T4GGU2-F1
#
_entry.id   AF-A0A8T4GGU2-F1
#
_cell.length_a   1.000
_cell.length_b   1.000
_cell.length_c   1.000
_cell.angle_alpha   90.00
_cell.angle_beta   90.00
_cell.angle_gamma   90.00
#
_symmetry.space_group_name_H-M   'P 1'
#
loop_
_entity.id
_entity.type
_entity.pdbx_description
1 polymer ?
#
loop_
_entity_poly.entity_id
_entity_poly.type
_entity_poly.pdbx_seq_one_letter_code
_entity_poly.pdbx_strand_id
1 'polypeptide(L)'
;MTFLAGSIAYSAFVSTVPLLMFFLIGVSVLGAPELQQQIIEVATESVSPSVGGVIEVMIEEQRDAGPGSTISSSLIGVLILVWGAIKVFRALDTAFSEIYETTAEVSFLGQIKKSLVVLFTLSLGAIAMVGTTTVVAFFSSVPFIGVAVPLLLVVGLCGVFFPMYYLFPDIDVAPREVLPGTIVGAVGWAILQVLFQVYVSLSGGGGSLIASILLLVTWLYFTGVILLLGAAVNAVGPANTDATVNEREGSSVLDTGMTRSEAATYLHRLREDLTGRFEGMRPTSKGRVVERGPPRGTISITEWARETEEGMTHEVRLEWDTDSDNED
;
A
#
# COMPACT_ATOMS: atom_id res chain seq x y z
N MET A 1 10.17 2.48 -9.88
CA MET A 1 9.92 3.34 -8.70
C MET A 1 9.57 4.78 -9.06
N THR A 2 10.39 5.54 -9.80
CA THR A 2 10.08 6.96 -10.13
C THR A 2 8.79 7.13 -10.95
N PHE A 3 8.54 6.24 -11.91
CA PHE A 3 7.28 6.24 -12.67
C PHE A 3 6.05 5.97 -11.77
N LEU A 4 6.15 5.00 -10.85
CA LEU A 4 5.10 4.69 -9.87
C LEU A 4 4.87 5.86 -8.90
N ALA A 5 5.93 6.49 -8.41
CA ALA A 5 5.82 7.71 -7.60
C ALA A 5 5.11 8.84 -8.37
N GLY A 6 5.40 8.98 -9.68
CA GLY A 6 4.71 9.92 -10.56
C GLY A 6 3.21 9.64 -10.71
N SER A 7 2.81 8.38 -10.87
CA SER A 7 1.38 8.01 -10.98
C SER A 7 0.61 8.22 -9.68
N ILE A 8 1.24 7.93 -8.52
CA ILE A 8 0.71 8.23 -7.19
C ILE A 8 0.53 9.74 -7.04
N ALA A 9 1.57 10.53 -7.35
CA ALA A 9 1.54 11.98 -7.19
C ALA A 9 0.48 12.66 -8.07
N TYR A 10 0.37 12.24 -9.34
CA TYR A 10 -0.69 12.72 -10.23
C TYR A 10 -2.08 12.40 -9.69
N SER A 11 -2.30 11.15 -9.26
CA SER A 11 -3.59 10.72 -8.73
C SER A 11 -3.94 11.49 -7.45
N ALA A 12 -2.96 11.70 -6.57
CA ALA A 12 -3.12 12.44 -5.33
C ALA A 12 -3.48 13.90 -5.62
N PHE A 13 -2.72 14.56 -6.50
CA PHE A 13 -2.97 15.94 -6.90
C PHE A 13 -4.38 16.16 -7.43
N VAL A 14 -4.84 15.29 -8.34
CA VAL A 14 -6.20 15.38 -8.91
C VAL A 14 -7.29 15.23 -7.84
N SER A 15 -7.02 14.44 -6.79
CA SER A 15 -7.95 14.26 -5.67
C SER A 15 -7.90 15.37 -4.61
N THR A 16 -6.78 16.08 -4.48
CA THR A 16 -6.58 17.10 -3.44
C THR A 16 -7.56 18.26 -3.56
N VAL A 17 -7.77 18.77 -4.77
CA VAL A 17 -8.68 19.92 -5.02
C VAL A 17 -10.13 19.60 -4.58
N PRO A 18 -10.75 18.50 -5.06
CA PRO A 18 -12.05 18.06 -4.56
C PRO A 18 -12.08 17.76 -3.06
N LEU A 19 -11.00 17.20 -2.50
CA LEU A 19 -10.91 16.86 -1.09
C LEU A 19 -10.98 18.11 -0.22
N LEU A 20 -10.18 19.13 -0.57
CA LEU A 20 -10.17 20.42 0.11
C LEU A 20 -11.54 21.10 0.02
N MET A 21 -12.17 21.10 -1.16
CA MET A 21 -13.52 21.65 -1.34
C MET A 21 -14.57 20.95 -0.47
N PHE A 22 -14.60 19.62 -0.51
CA PHE A 22 -15.53 18.83 0.29
C PHE A 22 -15.32 19.09 1.78
N PHE A 23 -14.06 19.16 2.20
CA PHE A 23 -13.69 19.46 3.57
C PHE A 23 -14.14 20.86 4.01
N LEU A 24 -13.84 21.91 3.24
CA LEU A 24 -14.25 23.29 3.55
C LEU A 24 -15.77 23.43 3.65
N ILE A 25 -16.52 22.79 2.75
CA ILE A 25 -17.99 22.73 2.80
C ILE A 25 -18.46 21.98 4.06
N GLY A 26 -17.86 20.82 4.36
CA GLY A 26 -18.21 20.02 5.53
C GLY A 26 -18.06 20.80 6.85
N VAL A 27 -16.94 21.51 7.02
CA VAL A 27 -16.71 22.34 8.21
C VAL A 27 -17.66 23.55 8.24
N SER A 28 -17.94 24.17 7.10
CA SER A 28 -18.90 25.27 7.01
C SER A 28 -20.31 24.84 7.41
N VAL A 29 -20.74 23.64 7.04
CA VAL A 29 -22.05 23.08 7.41
C VAL A 29 -22.14 22.75 8.90
N LEU A 30 -21.03 22.33 9.51
CA LEU A 30 -20.95 22.06 10.94
C LEU A 30 -20.95 23.33 11.81
N GLY A 31 -20.77 24.51 11.20
CA GLY A 31 -20.81 25.79 11.91
C GLY A 31 -19.66 25.99 12.89
N ALA A 32 -18.50 25.38 12.63
CA ALA A 32 -17.32 25.42 13.51
C ALA A 32 -16.13 26.13 12.83
N PRO A 33 -16.16 27.47 12.70
CA PRO A 33 -15.13 28.24 12.02
C PRO A 33 -13.76 28.13 12.71
N GLU A 34 -13.71 27.90 14.02
CA GLU A 34 -12.44 27.69 14.75
C GLU A 34 -11.76 26.38 14.32
N LEU A 35 -12.53 25.33 14.03
CA LEU A 35 -12.00 24.07 13.52
C LEU A 35 -11.45 24.22 12.09
N GLN A 36 -12.07 25.09 11.29
CA GLN A 36 -11.60 25.36 9.93
C GLN A 36 -10.18 25.92 9.92
N GLN A 37 -9.92 26.93 10.77
CA GLN A 37 -8.61 27.56 10.86
C GLN A 37 -7.53 26.60 11.37
N GLN A 38 -7.84 25.86 12.45
CA GLN A 38 -6.90 24.87 12.99
C GLN A 38 -6.52 23.80 11.96
N ILE A 39 -7.47 23.35 11.15
CA ILE A 39 -7.19 22.31 10.16
C ILE A 39 -6.42 22.86 8.96
N ILE A 40 -6.67 24.11 8.55
CA ILE A 40 -5.86 24.78 7.51
C ILE A 40 -4.42 24.97 8.01
N GLU A 41 -4.25 25.38 9.26
CA GLU A 41 -2.94 25.52 9.91
C GLU A 41 -2.21 24.18 9.93
N VAL A 42 -2.86 23.11 10.38
CA VAL A 42 -2.29 21.76 10.38
C VAL A 42 -1.99 21.26 8.97
N ALA A 43 -2.84 21.50 7.99
CA ALA A 43 -2.58 21.12 6.60
C ALA A 43 -1.36 21.86 6.02
N THR A 44 -1.19 23.14 6.36
CA THR A 44 -0.09 23.97 5.86
C THR A 44 1.22 23.65 6.58
N GLU A 45 1.19 23.48 7.89
CA GLU A 45 2.37 23.26 8.72
C GLU A 45 2.81 21.80 8.76
N SER A 46 1.85 20.88 8.83
CA SER A 46 2.11 19.44 8.99
C SER A 46 2.07 18.68 7.67
N VAL A 47 1.19 19.00 6.71
CA VAL A 47 1.17 18.27 5.42
C VAL A 47 2.15 18.90 4.45
N SER A 48 1.93 20.13 3.99
CA SER A 48 2.89 20.84 3.13
C SER A 48 2.53 22.32 3.05
N PRO A 49 3.51 23.23 3.07
CA PRO A 49 3.22 24.66 2.87
C PRO A 49 2.52 24.96 1.53
N SER A 50 2.75 24.11 0.51
CA SER A 50 2.11 24.23 -0.82
C SER A 50 0.59 24.07 -0.76
N VAL A 51 0.09 23.29 0.21
CA VAL A 51 -1.36 23.12 0.42
C VAL A 51 -1.97 24.44 0.89
N GLY A 52 -1.29 25.19 1.76
CA GLY A 52 -1.72 26.52 2.19
C GLY A 52 -1.90 27.49 1.02
N GLY A 53 -0.91 27.57 0.12
CA GLY A 53 -1.00 28.43 -1.06
C GLY A 53 -2.10 28.04 -2.05
N VAL A 54 -2.45 26.74 -2.15
CA VAL A 54 -3.61 26.31 -2.96
C VAL A 54 -4.93 26.67 -2.26
N ILE A 55 -5.01 26.50 -0.94
CA ILE A 55 -6.19 26.86 -0.14
C ILE A 55 -6.47 28.37 -0.20
N GLU A 56 -5.45 29.21 -0.07
CA GLU A 56 -5.60 30.67 -0.17
C GLU A 56 -6.22 31.09 -1.50
N VAL A 57 -5.66 30.61 -2.62
CA VAL A 57 -6.20 30.92 -3.96
C VAL A 57 -7.63 30.40 -4.12
N MET A 58 -7.93 29.21 -3.59
CA MET A 58 -9.29 28.66 -3.65
C MET A 58 -10.31 29.49 -2.87
N ILE A 59 -9.93 29.98 -1.69
CA ILE A 59 -10.79 30.85 -0.89
C ILE A 59 -11.00 32.20 -1.58
N GLU A 60 -9.95 32.74 -2.21
CA GLU A 60 -10.04 33.96 -3.03
C GLU A 60 -10.99 33.77 -4.23
N GLU A 61 -10.82 32.70 -5.01
CA GLU A 61 -11.69 32.40 -6.15
C GLU A 61 -13.15 32.11 -5.76
N GLN A 62 -13.38 31.43 -4.63
CA GLN A 62 -14.73 31.20 -4.11
C GLN A 62 -15.43 32.47 -3.66
N ARG A 63 -14.69 33.43 -3.10
CA ARG A 63 -15.24 34.71 -2.67
C ARG A 63 -15.76 35.52 -3.87
N ASP A 64 -15.13 35.36 -5.03
CA ASP A 64 -15.53 36.01 -6.28
C ASP A 64 -16.65 35.26 -7.02
N ALA A 65 -16.82 33.96 -6.78
CA ALA A 65 -17.88 33.14 -7.36
C ALA A 65 -19.17 33.15 -6.49
N GLY A 66 -20.20 33.87 -6.92
CA GLY A 66 -21.43 34.08 -6.15
C GLY A 66 -22.24 32.81 -5.74
N PRO A 67 -23.28 32.96 -4.87
CA PRO A 67 -23.92 31.86 -4.11
C PRO A 67 -24.65 30.75 -4.89
N GLY A 68 -24.82 30.90 -6.21
CA GLY A 68 -25.64 30.01 -7.05
C GLY A 68 -24.88 28.88 -7.76
N SER A 69 -23.54 28.86 -7.70
CA SER A 69 -22.67 27.91 -8.41
C SER A 69 -22.34 26.64 -7.59
N THR A 70 -22.64 26.64 -6.29
CA THR A 70 -22.02 25.74 -5.31
C THR A 70 -22.64 24.33 -5.25
N ILE A 71 -23.91 24.16 -5.61
CA ILE A 71 -24.63 22.88 -5.39
C ILE A 71 -24.37 21.86 -6.52
N SER A 72 -24.36 22.31 -7.78
CA SER A 72 -24.06 21.45 -8.95
C SER A 72 -22.57 21.11 -9.06
N SER A 73 -21.70 22.04 -8.66
CA SER A 73 -20.25 21.79 -8.53
C SER A 73 -19.91 20.82 -7.39
N SER A 74 -20.70 20.79 -6.31
CA SER A 74 -20.48 19.86 -5.18
C SER A 74 -20.66 18.39 -5.58
N LEU A 75 -21.68 18.04 -6.36
CA LEU A 75 -21.90 16.64 -6.75
C LEU A 75 -20.80 16.14 -7.71
N ILE A 76 -20.42 16.98 -8.68
CA ILE A 76 -19.30 16.69 -9.59
C ILE A 76 -17.99 16.59 -8.80
N GLY A 77 -17.76 17.49 -7.84
CA GLY A 77 -16.60 17.46 -6.94
C GLY A 77 -16.52 16.17 -6.13
N VAL A 78 -17.63 15.71 -5.54
CA VAL A 78 -17.67 14.44 -4.81
C VAL A 78 -17.34 13.26 -5.72
N LEU A 79 -17.86 13.24 -6.96
CA LEU A 79 -17.53 12.17 -7.92
C LEU A 79 -16.04 12.18 -8.29
N ILE A 80 -15.45 13.35 -8.52
CA ILE A 80 -14.02 13.48 -8.82
C ILE A 80 -13.18 13.09 -7.60
N LEU A 81 -13.62 13.47 -6.38
CA LEU A 81 -12.97 13.08 -5.14
C LEU A 81 -12.93 11.56 -4.97
N VAL A 82 -14.08 10.91 -5.07
CA VAL A 82 -14.20 9.45 -4.93
C VAL A 82 -13.35 8.76 -5.99
N TRP A 83 -13.44 9.22 -7.24
CA TRP A 83 -12.64 8.68 -8.33
C TRP A 83 -11.12 8.87 -8.12
N GLY A 84 -10.71 10.06 -7.67
CA GLY A 84 -9.33 10.38 -7.36
C GLY A 84 -8.78 9.54 -6.20
N ALA A 85 -9.56 9.41 -5.12
CA ALA A 85 -9.21 8.57 -3.98
C ALA A 85 -9.01 7.10 -4.40
N ILE A 86 -9.96 6.55 -5.17
CA ILE A 86 -9.84 5.19 -5.74
C ILE A 86 -8.55 5.06 -6.54
N LYS A 87 -8.21 6.05 -7.39
CA LYS A 87 -6.96 6.02 -8.16
C LYS A 87 -5.71 6.07 -7.30
N VAL A 88 -5.68 6.88 -6.24
CA VAL A 88 -4.54 6.95 -5.31
C VAL A 88 -4.32 5.61 -4.64
N PHE A 89 -5.38 5.01 -4.08
CA PHE A 89 -5.29 3.70 -3.44
C PHE A 89 -4.84 2.63 -4.41
N ARG A 90 -5.39 2.59 -5.63
CA ARG A 90 -4.95 1.65 -6.67
C ARG A 90 -3.51 1.86 -7.09
N ALA A 91 -3.07 3.11 -7.21
CA ALA A 91 -1.68 3.42 -7.57
C ALA A 91 -0.71 2.99 -6.47
N LEU A 92 -1.07 3.19 -5.19
CA LEU A 92 -0.29 2.73 -4.04
C LEU A 92 -0.23 1.19 -4.00
N ASP A 93 -1.38 0.54 -4.06
CA ASP A 93 -1.53 -0.91 -4.10
C ASP A 93 -0.67 -1.52 -5.21
N THR A 94 -0.88 -1.10 -6.47
CA THR A 94 -0.04 -1.55 -7.60
C THR A 94 1.44 -1.30 -7.38
N ALA A 95 1.83 -0.14 -6.82
CA ALA A 95 3.23 0.17 -6.61
C ALA A 95 3.87 -0.68 -5.51
N PHE A 96 3.12 -1.02 -4.46
CA PHE A 96 3.57 -1.93 -3.40
C PHE A 96 3.62 -3.35 -3.92
N SER A 97 2.58 -3.82 -4.62
CA SER A 97 2.54 -5.17 -5.19
C SER A 97 3.68 -5.40 -6.19
N GLU A 98 4.02 -4.39 -7.01
CA GLU A 98 5.18 -4.43 -7.90
C GLU A 98 6.52 -4.50 -7.14
N ILE A 99 6.67 -3.76 -6.04
CA ILE A 99 7.91 -3.76 -5.23
C ILE A 99 8.09 -5.09 -4.49
N TYR A 100 6.99 -5.66 -4.00
CA TYR A 100 6.97 -6.96 -3.35
C TYR A 100 6.85 -8.13 -4.34
N GLU A 101 6.74 -7.83 -5.64
CA GLU A 101 6.60 -8.80 -6.73
C GLU A 101 5.47 -9.81 -6.54
N THR A 102 4.40 -9.40 -5.85
CA THR A 102 3.25 -10.26 -5.60
C THR A 102 2.26 -10.19 -6.77
N THR A 103 1.76 -11.36 -7.15
CA THR A 103 0.72 -11.51 -8.20
C THR A 103 -0.66 -11.76 -7.59
N ALA A 104 -0.82 -11.60 -6.27
CA ALA A 104 -2.05 -11.91 -5.57
C ALA A 104 -3.17 -10.92 -5.96
N GLU A 105 -4.23 -11.43 -6.59
CA GLU A 105 -5.43 -10.64 -6.88
C GLU A 105 -6.30 -10.49 -5.63
N VAL A 106 -6.22 -9.33 -4.98
CA VAL A 106 -7.11 -9.02 -3.85
C VAL A 106 -8.52 -8.71 -4.36
N SER A 107 -9.54 -9.27 -3.71
CA SER A 107 -10.93 -8.89 -4.01
C SER A 107 -11.17 -7.39 -3.80
N PHE A 108 -12.05 -6.80 -4.63
CA PHE A 108 -12.41 -5.38 -4.54
C PHE A 108 -12.87 -4.95 -3.13
N LEU A 109 -13.60 -5.82 -2.43
CA LEU A 109 -14.06 -5.56 -1.06
C LEU A 109 -12.89 -5.57 -0.06
N GLY A 110 -11.87 -6.41 -0.28
CA GLY A 110 -10.62 -6.39 0.48
C GLY A 110 -9.88 -5.06 0.32
N GLN A 111 -9.78 -4.57 -0.92
CA GLN A 111 -9.13 -3.28 -1.21
C GLN A 111 -9.83 -2.10 -0.52
N ILE A 112 -11.18 -2.09 -0.49
CA ILE A 112 -11.95 -1.06 0.23
C ILE A 112 -11.69 -1.12 1.74
N LYS A 113 -11.67 -2.31 2.34
CA LYS A 113 -11.38 -2.47 3.78
C LYS A 113 -9.98 -1.97 4.11
N LYS A 114 -8.96 -2.35 3.33
CA LYS A 114 -7.58 -1.85 3.48
C LYS A 114 -7.55 -0.32 3.43
N SER A 115 -8.16 0.25 2.40
CA SER A 115 -8.22 1.70 2.21
C SER A 115 -8.91 2.41 3.39
N LEU A 116 -10.00 1.87 3.92
CA LEU A 116 -10.70 2.43 5.08
C LEU A 116 -9.85 2.39 6.35
N VAL A 117 -9.12 1.30 6.60
CA VAL A 117 -8.24 1.19 7.77
C VAL A 117 -7.07 2.18 7.66
N VAL A 118 -6.47 2.30 6.48
CA VAL A 118 -5.40 3.28 6.22
C VAL A 118 -5.93 4.70 6.38
N LEU A 119 -7.09 5.03 5.82
CA LEU A 119 -7.73 6.35 5.99
C LEU A 119 -8.02 6.66 7.45
N PHE A 120 -8.61 5.72 8.18
CA PHE A 120 -8.91 5.90 9.59
C PHE A 120 -7.64 6.16 10.41
N THR A 121 -6.56 5.43 10.14
CA THR A 121 -5.30 5.61 10.86
C THR A 121 -4.62 6.93 10.49
N LEU A 122 -4.66 7.35 9.23
CA LEU A 122 -4.22 8.67 8.79
C LEU A 122 -5.00 9.79 9.47
N SER A 123 -6.33 9.67 9.54
CA SER A 123 -7.18 10.66 10.22
C SER A 123 -6.87 10.74 11.72
N LEU A 124 -6.71 9.60 12.39
CA LEU A 124 -6.35 9.56 13.80
C LEU A 124 -4.95 10.15 14.04
N GLY A 125 -4.01 9.86 13.15
CA GLY A 125 -2.67 10.44 13.15
C GLY A 125 -2.68 11.96 13.01
N ALA A 126 -3.47 12.48 12.06
CA ALA A 126 -3.64 13.92 11.88
C ALA A 126 -4.21 14.59 13.15
N ILE A 127 -5.25 14.01 13.76
CA ILE A 127 -5.84 14.49 15.02
C ILE A 127 -4.80 14.47 16.16
N ALA A 128 -4.03 13.39 16.27
CA ALA A 128 -2.97 13.27 17.28
C ALA A 128 -1.87 14.32 17.08
N MET A 129 -1.51 14.66 15.84
CA MET A 129 -0.57 15.74 15.54
C MET A 129 -1.11 17.10 15.99
N VAL A 130 -2.40 17.40 15.77
CA VAL A 130 -3.03 18.62 16.30
C VAL A 130 -2.95 18.67 17.83
N GLY A 131 -3.19 17.54 18.50
CA GLY A 131 -3.08 17.45 19.96
C GLY A 131 -1.63 17.60 20.47
N THR A 132 -0.63 17.32 19.63
CA THR A 132 0.78 17.33 20.03
C THR A 132 1.26 18.74 20.39
N THR A 133 0.80 19.79 19.70
CA THR A 133 1.15 21.19 20.05
C THR A 133 0.70 21.56 21.46
N THR A 134 -0.48 21.09 21.88
CA THR A 134 -1.03 21.29 23.23
C THR A 134 -0.21 20.55 24.29
N VAL A 135 0.19 19.30 23.99
CA VAL A 135 1.02 18.49 24.89
C VAL A 135 2.41 19.11 25.04
N VAL A 136 3.05 19.54 23.95
CA VAL A 136 4.38 20.16 23.99
C VAL A 136 4.38 21.45 24.81
N ALA A 137 3.35 22.28 24.68
CA ALA A 137 3.21 23.51 25.49
C ALA A 137 3.13 23.20 26.99
N PHE A 138 2.43 22.13 27.38
CA PHE A 138 2.24 21.73 28.78
C PHE A 138 3.53 21.19 29.42
N PHE A 139 4.37 20.47 28.66
CA PHE A 139 5.62 19.88 29.15
C PHE A 139 6.87 20.72 28.88
N SER A 140 6.72 21.96 28.43
CA SER A 140 7.81 22.90 28.13
C SER A 140 8.78 23.17 29.30
N SER A 141 8.36 22.89 30.54
CA SER A 141 9.16 23.06 31.76
C SER A 141 10.04 21.83 32.12
N VAL A 142 9.93 20.72 31.38
CA VAL A 142 10.67 19.48 31.67
C VAL A 142 12.04 19.50 30.98
N PRO A 143 13.16 19.23 31.69
CA PRO A 143 14.48 19.11 31.06
C PRO A 143 14.51 17.96 30.03
N PHE A 144 15.29 18.12 28.95
CA PHE A 144 15.41 17.20 27.80
C PHE A 144 14.21 17.12 26.84
N ILE A 145 13.15 17.92 27.04
CA ILE A 145 11.97 17.94 26.16
C ILE A 145 12.33 18.22 24.69
N GLY A 146 13.36 19.03 24.44
CA GLY A 146 13.82 19.38 23.09
C GLY A 146 14.36 18.19 22.26
N VAL A 147 14.81 17.11 22.90
CA VAL A 147 15.23 15.88 22.20
C VAL A 147 14.09 14.85 22.16
N ALA A 148 13.23 14.85 23.18
CA ALA A 148 12.08 13.94 23.25
C ALA A 148 11.02 14.26 22.19
N VAL A 149 10.79 15.54 21.88
CA VAL A 149 9.74 15.97 20.93
C VAL A 149 10.00 15.47 19.50
N PRO A 150 11.19 15.66 18.89
CA PRO A 150 11.48 15.11 17.57
C PRO A 150 11.36 13.58 17.53
N LEU A 151 11.80 12.89 18.59
CA LEU A 151 11.68 11.44 18.68
C LEU A 151 10.21 11.00 18.74
N LEU A 152 9.39 11.68 19.55
CA LEU A 152 7.96 11.41 19.68
C LEU A 152 7.21 11.67 18.36
N LEU A 153 7.59 12.71 17.62
CA LEU A 153 7.06 12.99 16.29
C LEU A 153 7.40 11.85 15.32
N VAL A 154 8.65 11.38 15.29
CA VAL A 154 9.05 10.25 14.43
C VAL A 154 8.30 8.98 14.83
N VAL A 155 8.15 8.70 16.13
CA VAL A 155 7.38 7.54 16.63
C VAL A 155 5.90 7.65 16.24
N GLY A 156 5.30 8.83 16.39
CA GLY A 156 3.92 9.08 15.96
C GLY A 156 3.75 8.87 14.46
N LEU A 157 4.69 9.40 13.67
CA LEU A 157 4.69 9.26 12.22
C LEU A 157 4.91 7.80 11.78
N CYS A 158 5.74 7.04 12.49
CA CYS A 158 5.83 5.59 12.31
C CYS A 158 4.47 4.92 12.56
N GLY A 159 3.74 5.30 13.61
CA GLY A 159 2.38 4.78 13.85
C GLY A 159 1.39 5.09 12.72
N VAL A 160 1.55 6.23 12.06
CA VAL A 160 0.73 6.65 10.90
C VAL A 160 1.08 5.87 9.62
N PHE A 161 2.37 5.67 9.36
CA PHE A 161 2.83 4.96 8.16
C PHE A 161 2.81 3.44 8.28
N PHE A 162 2.87 2.89 9.50
CA PHE A 162 2.93 1.46 9.74
C PHE A 162 1.79 0.66 9.05
N PRO A 163 0.50 1.05 9.16
CA PRO A 163 -0.57 0.32 8.49
C PRO A 163 -0.43 0.30 6.98
N MET A 164 0.13 1.35 6.36
CA MET A 164 0.37 1.35 4.92
C MET A 164 1.37 0.25 4.56
N TYR A 165 2.50 0.22 5.26
CA TYR A 165 3.54 -0.76 4.98
C TYR A 165 3.15 -2.19 5.37
N TYR A 166 2.15 -2.39 6.24
CA TYR A 166 1.65 -3.70 6.65
C TYR A 166 0.48 -4.20 5.79
N LEU A 167 -0.40 -3.31 5.31
CA LEU A 167 -1.64 -3.71 4.62
C LEU A 167 -1.57 -3.65 3.10
N PHE A 168 -0.74 -2.76 2.54
CA PHE A 168 -0.59 -2.66 1.08
C PHE A 168 0.18 -3.82 0.44
N PRO A 169 1.21 -4.44 1.08
CA PRO A 169 1.74 -5.68 0.56
C PRO A 169 0.64 -6.74 0.54
N ASP A 170 0.37 -7.35 -0.61
CA ASP A 170 -0.59 -8.44 -0.75
C ASP A 170 0.04 -9.80 -0.37
N ILE A 171 0.80 -9.79 0.72
CA ILE A 171 1.51 -10.94 1.28
C ILE A 171 1.48 -10.87 2.81
N ASP A 172 1.59 -12.02 3.46
CA ASP A 172 1.70 -12.09 4.92
C ASP A 172 3.10 -11.64 5.37
N VAL A 173 3.22 -10.37 5.75
CA VAL A 173 4.44 -9.80 6.35
C VAL A 173 4.34 -9.80 7.87
N ALA A 174 5.42 -10.16 8.56
CA ALA A 174 5.44 -10.02 10.01
C ALA A 174 5.54 -8.53 10.40
N PRO A 175 4.87 -8.07 11.48
CA PRO A 175 4.93 -6.66 11.92
C PRO A 175 6.36 -6.11 12.07
N ARG A 176 7.30 -6.96 12.49
CA ARG A 176 8.72 -6.62 12.66
C ARG A 176 9.48 -6.37 11.36
N GLU A 177 9.07 -7.01 10.26
CA GLU A 177 9.71 -6.88 8.94
C GLU A 177 9.36 -5.56 8.27
N VAL A 178 8.27 -4.94 8.71
CA VAL A 178 7.72 -3.70 8.16
C VAL A 178 8.33 -2.45 8.82
N LEU A 179 8.90 -2.60 10.02
CA LEU A 179 9.46 -1.51 10.83
C LEU A 179 10.62 -0.75 10.15
N PRO A 180 11.62 -1.41 9.51
CA PRO A 180 12.75 -0.70 8.92
C PRO A 180 12.30 0.32 7.87
N GLY A 181 11.43 -0.09 6.95
CA GLY A 181 10.85 0.75 5.92
C GLY A 181 9.89 1.80 6.46
N THR A 182 9.16 1.49 7.53
CA THR A 182 8.32 2.47 8.25
C THR A 182 9.18 3.60 8.82
N ILE A 183 10.33 3.28 9.43
CA ILE A 183 11.29 4.27 9.95
C ILE A 183 11.89 5.09 8.80
N VAL A 184 12.27 4.45 7.69
CA VAL A 184 12.77 5.15 6.50
C VAL A 184 11.73 6.12 5.95
N GLY A 185 10.46 5.69 5.87
CA GLY A 185 9.35 6.52 5.45
C GLY A 185 9.14 7.72 6.37
N ALA A 186 9.10 7.48 7.69
CA ALA A 186 8.91 8.53 8.69
C ALA A 186 10.05 9.56 8.70
N VAL A 187 11.30 9.10 8.75
CA VAL A 187 12.47 9.98 8.75
C VAL A 187 12.60 10.71 7.42
N GLY A 188 12.43 10.02 6.30
CA GLY A 188 12.48 10.61 4.97
C GLY A 188 11.44 11.70 4.79
N TRP A 189 10.20 11.47 5.25
CA TRP A 189 9.13 12.45 5.18
C TRP A 189 9.40 13.67 6.08
N ALA A 190 9.93 13.45 7.30
CA ALA A 190 10.32 14.55 8.18
C ALA A 190 11.44 15.42 7.55
N ILE A 191 12.43 14.80 6.90
CA ILE A 191 13.47 15.50 6.15
C ILE A 191 12.85 16.29 4.99
N LEU A 192 11.94 15.66 4.22
CA LEU A 192 11.24 16.33 3.12
C LEU A 192 10.49 17.57 3.61
N GLN A 193 9.83 17.49 4.75
CA GLN A 193 9.09 18.60 5.35
C GLN A 193 10.01 19.78 5.66
N VAL A 194 11.15 19.52 6.31
CA VAL A 194 12.15 20.56 6.61
C VAL A 194 12.70 21.18 5.34
N LEU A 195 13.04 20.36 4.33
CA LEU A 195 13.54 20.86 3.04
C LEU A 195 12.53 21.77 2.34
N PHE A 196 11.25 21.41 2.35
CA PHE A 196 10.19 22.22 1.75
C PHE A 196 9.93 23.52 2.52
N GLN A 197 9.93 23.47 3.85
CA GLN A 197 9.81 24.68 4.67
C GLN A 197 10.95 25.67 4.39
N VAL A 198 12.18 25.18 4.30
CA VAL A 198 13.34 26.01 3.93
C VAL A 198 13.15 26.59 2.53
N TYR A 199 12.76 25.78 1.54
CA TYR A 199 12.51 26.28 0.18
C TYR A 199 11.47 27.42 0.14
N VAL A 200 10.35 27.25 0.84
CA VAL A 200 9.26 28.25 0.87
C VAL A 200 9.70 29.52 1.59
N SER A 201 10.47 29.39 2.67
CA SER A 201 11.02 30.55 3.38
C SER A 201 11.96 31.39 2.51
N LEU A 202 12.71 30.74 1.61
CA LEU A 202 13.63 31.39 0.68
C LEU A 202 12.92 31.97 -0.55
N SER A 203 11.84 31.34 -1.01
CA SER A 203 11.08 31.79 -2.19
C SER A 203 10.07 32.90 -1.87
N GLY A 204 9.87 33.22 -0.58
CA GLY A 204 9.01 34.31 -0.14
C GLY A 204 7.53 33.97 -0.04
N GLY A 205 7.18 32.67 -0.05
CA GLY A 205 5.84 32.15 0.32
C GLY A 205 4.67 32.92 -0.28
N GLY A 206 4.43 32.79 -1.59
CA GLY A 206 3.36 33.54 -2.27
C GLY A 206 3.50 33.52 -3.79
N GLY A 207 3.69 32.33 -4.36
CA GLY A 207 3.79 32.18 -5.80
C GLY A 207 2.42 32.29 -6.49
N SER A 208 2.43 32.46 -7.81
CA SER A 208 1.21 32.28 -8.61
C SER A 208 0.60 30.88 -8.38
N LEU A 209 -0.69 30.70 -8.66
CA LEU A 209 -1.36 29.39 -8.57
C LEU A 209 -0.56 28.27 -9.25
N ILE A 210 0.08 28.58 -10.38
CA ILE A 210 0.93 27.64 -11.12
C ILE A 210 2.15 27.22 -10.28
N ALA A 211 2.80 28.15 -9.58
CA ALA A 211 3.91 27.84 -8.70
C ALA A 211 3.47 26.97 -7.51
N SER A 212 2.32 27.29 -6.89
CA SER A 212 1.75 26.49 -5.79
C SER A 212 1.41 25.06 -6.24
N ILE A 213 0.81 24.91 -7.43
CA ILE A 213 0.50 23.61 -8.04
C ILE A 213 1.79 22.81 -8.32
N LEU A 214 2.78 23.43 -8.96
CA LEU A 214 4.05 22.76 -9.28
C LEU A 214 4.77 22.33 -8.01
N LEU A 215 4.75 23.18 -6.97
CA LEU A 215 5.35 22.86 -5.68
C LEU A 215 4.61 21.71 -4.99
N LEU A 216 3.27 21.72 -5.00
CA LEU A 216 2.45 20.64 -4.45
C LEU A 216 2.69 19.31 -5.16
N VAL A 217 2.70 19.29 -6.49
CA VAL A 217 2.97 18.07 -7.28
C VAL A 217 4.38 17.54 -6.99
N THR A 218 5.36 18.44 -6.87
CA THR A 218 6.74 18.08 -6.52
C THR A 218 6.81 17.46 -5.12
N TRP A 219 6.11 18.06 -4.15
CA TRP A 219 6.02 17.52 -2.80
C TRP A 219 5.40 16.11 -2.79
N LEU A 220 4.27 15.93 -3.48
CA LEU A 220 3.58 14.64 -3.61
C LEU A 220 4.47 13.59 -4.28
N TYR A 221 5.24 13.99 -5.30
CA TYR A 221 6.20 13.11 -5.97
C TYR A 221 7.27 12.61 -5.00
N PHE A 222 7.93 13.49 -4.26
CA PHE A 222 8.96 13.08 -3.31
C PHE A 222 8.39 12.29 -2.14
N THR A 223 7.19 12.61 -1.66
CA THR A 223 6.47 11.78 -0.69
C THR A 223 6.25 10.37 -1.24
N GLY A 224 5.81 10.24 -2.49
CA GLY A 224 5.69 8.95 -3.17
C GLY A 224 7.03 8.20 -3.26
N VAL A 225 8.12 8.89 -3.63
CA VAL A 225 9.47 8.30 -3.68
C VAL A 225 9.91 7.77 -2.31
N ILE A 226 9.72 8.55 -1.24
CA ILE A 226 10.08 8.15 0.12
C ILE A 226 9.25 6.94 0.57
N LEU A 227 7.95 6.96 0.29
CA LEU A 227 7.06 5.84 0.60
C LEU A 227 7.54 4.55 -0.07
N LEU A 228 7.79 4.60 -1.39
CA LEU A 228 8.27 3.46 -2.16
C LEU A 228 9.68 3.03 -1.75
N LEU A 229 10.54 3.96 -1.34
CA LEU A 229 11.86 3.63 -0.80
C LEU A 229 11.75 2.83 0.49
N GLY A 230 10.85 3.22 1.41
CA GLY A 230 10.56 2.43 2.61
C GLY A 230 10.01 1.04 2.26
N ALA A 231 9.16 0.94 1.23
CA ALA A 231 8.60 -0.34 0.80
C ALA A 231 9.70 -1.26 0.25
N ALA A 232 10.62 -0.70 -0.55
CA ALA A 232 11.78 -1.41 -1.07
C ALA A 232 12.71 -1.92 0.04
N VAL A 233 12.93 -1.10 1.08
CA VAL A 233 13.72 -1.51 2.26
C VAL A 233 13.08 -2.69 2.98
N ASN A 234 11.75 -2.73 3.09
CA ASN A 234 11.05 -3.86 3.67
C ASN A 234 11.11 -5.12 2.77
N ALA A 235 10.96 -4.94 1.45
CA ALA A 235 10.99 -6.03 0.49
C ALA A 235 12.37 -6.72 0.41
N VAL A 236 13.47 -5.98 0.58
CA VAL A 236 14.84 -6.52 0.58
C VAL A 236 15.24 -7.15 1.94
N GLY A 237 14.37 -7.07 2.95
CA GLY A 237 14.65 -7.61 4.27
C GLY A 237 15.01 -9.12 4.27
N PRO A 238 15.83 -9.59 5.23
CA PRO A 238 16.38 -10.95 5.22
C PRO A 238 15.32 -12.06 5.23
N ALA A 239 14.11 -11.80 5.74
CA ALA A 239 13.00 -12.77 5.71
C ALA A 239 12.36 -12.93 4.31
N ASN A 240 12.36 -11.86 3.50
CA ASN A 240 11.75 -11.85 2.15
C ASN A 240 12.75 -12.28 1.08
N THR A 241 14.06 -12.20 1.36
CA THR A 241 15.10 -12.71 0.44
C THR A 241 14.98 -14.23 0.30
N ASP A 242 14.72 -14.96 1.39
CA ASP A 242 14.56 -16.42 1.33
C ASP A 242 13.26 -16.86 0.63
N ALA A 243 12.17 -16.08 0.75
CA ALA A 243 10.91 -16.33 0.05
C ALA A 243 11.02 -16.01 -1.46
N THR A 244 11.57 -14.84 -1.80
CA THR A 244 11.71 -14.40 -3.20
C THR A 244 12.79 -15.16 -3.97
N VAL A 245 13.86 -15.65 -3.33
CA VAL A 245 14.83 -16.56 -3.96
C VAL A 245 14.18 -17.92 -4.25
N ASN A 246 13.28 -18.38 -3.38
CA ASN A 246 12.55 -19.63 -3.62
C ASN A 246 11.47 -19.52 -4.72
N GLU A 247 10.82 -18.37 -4.88
CA GLU A 247 9.87 -18.13 -5.97
C GLU A 247 10.54 -17.78 -7.30
N ARG A 248 11.66 -17.02 -7.30
CA ARG A 248 12.37 -16.62 -8.53
C ARG A 248 13.12 -17.76 -9.22
N GLU A 249 13.55 -18.78 -8.48
CA GLU A 249 14.20 -19.97 -9.06
C GLU A 249 13.20 -21.05 -9.49
N GLY A 250 11.94 -20.95 -9.09
CA GLY A 250 10.88 -21.89 -9.44
C GLY A 250 9.83 -21.23 -10.31
N SER A 251 10.14 -20.98 -11.60
CA SER A 251 9.08 -20.67 -12.56
C SER A 251 8.10 -21.85 -12.55
N SER A 252 6.89 -21.65 -12.01
CA SER A 252 5.84 -22.68 -12.07
C SER A 252 5.55 -22.95 -13.55
N VAL A 253 5.90 -24.14 -14.02
CA VAL A 253 5.67 -24.55 -15.41
C VAL A 253 4.18 -24.80 -15.63
N LEU A 254 3.47 -25.22 -14.57
CA LEU A 254 2.04 -25.44 -14.54
C LEU A 254 1.49 -25.17 -13.13
N ASP A 255 0.43 -24.37 -13.02
CA ASP A 255 -0.36 -24.20 -11.79
C ASP A 255 -1.85 -24.12 -12.16
N THR A 256 -2.52 -25.28 -12.14
CA THR A 256 -3.93 -25.39 -12.57
C THR A 256 -4.65 -26.50 -11.83
N GLY A 257 -5.92 -26.26 -11.52
CA GLY A 257 -6.83 -27.31 -11.05
C GLY A 257 -7.28 -28.20 -12.19
N MET A 258 -7.04 -29.51 -12.08
CA MET A 258 -7.43 -30.52 -13.08
C MET A 258 -8.60 -31.38 -12.62
N THR A 259 -9.50 -31.71 -13.53
CA THR A 259 -10.51 -32.76 -13.30
C THR A 259 -9.84 -34.13 -13.17
N ARG A 260 -10.54 -35.12 -12.59
CA ARG A 260 -10.00 -36.49 -12.43
C ARG A 260 -9.51 -37.11 -13.76
N SER A 261 -10.19 -36.83 -14.87
CA SER A 261 -9.80 -37.32 -16.20
C SER A 261 -8.55 -36.65 -16.75
N GLU A 262 -8.39 -35.34 -16.51
CA GLU A 262 -7.21 -34.58 -16.91
C GLU A 262 -6.01 -34.98 -16.08
N ALA A 263 -6.17 -35.10 -14.76
CA ALA A 263 -5.13 -35.59 -13.86
C ALA A 263 -4.69 -37.01 -14.21
N ALA A 264 -5.61 -37.91 -14.58
CA ALA A 264 -5.26 -39.25 -15.04
C ALA A 264 -4.40 -39.24 -16.31
N THR A 265 -4.71 -38.31 -17.24
CA THR A 265 -3.94 -38.13 -18.48
C THR A 265 -2.56 -37.54 -18.20
N TYR A 266 -2.48 -36.54 -17.32
CA TYR A 266 -1.23 -35.93 -16.88
C TYR A 266 -0.32 -36.97 -16.20
N LEU A 267 -0.84 -37.71 -15.21
CA LEU A 267 -0.08 -38.74 -14.50
C LEU A 267 0.37 -39.87 -15.43
N HIS A 268 -0.40 -40.19 -16.47
CA HIS A 268 0.00 -41.18 -17.47
C HIS A 268 1.23 -40.72 -18.26
N ARG A 269 1.25 -39.45 -18.70
CA ARG A 269 2.39 -38.84 -19.40
C ARG A 269 3.59 -38.68 -18.48
N LEU A 270 3.40 -38.11 -17.28
CA LEU A 270 4.46 -37.95 -16.28
C LEU A 270 5.12 -39.30 -15.95
N ARG A 271 4.32 -40.35 -15.84
CA ARG A 271 4.84 -41.71 -15.67
C ARG A 271 5.68 -42.16 -16.86
N GLU A 272 5.20 -41.93 -18.09
CA GLU A 272 5.94 -42.28 -19.31
C GLU A 272 7.26 -41.51 -19.41
N ASP A 273 7.26 -40.22 -19.06
CA ASP A 273 8.44 -39.36 -19.06
C ASP A 273 9.47 -39.80 -18.00
N LEU A 274 9.02 -40.10 -16.77
CA LEU A 274 9.90 -40.49 -15.66
C LEU A 274 10.46 -41.91 -15.79
N THR A 275 9.70 -42.83 -16.36
CA THR A 275 10.03 -44.28 -16.30
C THR A 275 10.25 -44.93 -17.65
N GLY A 276 9.94 -44.25 -18.76
CA GLY A 276 10.03 -44.81 -20.11
C GLY A 276 9.29 -46.15 -20.26
N ARG A 277 9.84 -47.07 -21.08
CA ARG A 277 9.33 -48.44 -21.26
C ARG A 277 10.00 -49.44 -20.30
N PHE A 278 9.95 -49.20 -19.00
CA PHE A 278 10.60 -50.08 -18.03
C PHE A 278 9.78 -51.36 -17.72
N GLU A 279 10.32 -52.55 -18.04
CA GLU A 279 9.63 -53.86 -17.94
C GLU A 279 9.27 -54.35 -16.52
N GLY A 280 9.75 -53.69 -15.45
CA GLY A 280 9.42 -54.03 -14.06
C GLY A 280 7.98 -53.69 -13.61
N MET A 281 7.12 -53.27 -14.53
CA MET A 281 5.77 -52.70 -14.34
C MET A 281 4.66 -53.66 -13.89
N ARG A 282 4.97 -54.85 -13.34
CA ARG A 282 3.94 -55.68 -12.69
C ARG A 282 3.83 -55.27 -11.23
N PRO A 283 2.63 -55.01 -10.68
CA PRO A 283 2.46 -54.66 -9.28
C PRO A 283 3.00 -55.81 -8.44
N THR A 284 4.22 -55.64 -7.90
CA THR A 284 4.76 -56.57 -6.92
C THR A 284 4.18 -56.11 -5.58
N SER A 285 3.36 -56.96 -4.96
CA SER A 285 2.69 -56.69 -3.67
C SER A 285 3.66 -56.58 -2.48
N LYS A 286 4.96 -56.41 -2.72
CA LYS A 286 6.03 -56.40 -1.73
C LYS A 286 6.46 -55.00 -1.28
N GLY A 287 5.67 -53.97 -1.60
CA GLY A 287 5.87 -52.60 -1.14
C GLY A 287 4.85 -52.18 -0.07
N ARG A 288 5.23 -51.23 0.79
CA ARG A 288 4.30 -50.55 1.70
C ARG A 288 3.29 -49.77 0.86
N VAL A 289 2.09 -50.33 0.65
CA VAL A 289 0.99 -49.60 0.00
C VAL A 289 0.37 -48.70 1.06
N VAL A 290 0.51 -47.39 0.89
CA VAL A 290 -0.26 -46.42 1.67
C VAL A 290 -1.64 -46.36 1.03
N GLU A 291 -2.66 -46.90 1.71
CA GLU A 291 -4.05 -46.73 1.29
C GLU A 291 -4.41 -45.24 1.34
N ARG A 292 -4.90 -44.69 0.22
CA ARG A 292 -5.36 -43.30 0.10
C ARG A 292 -6.79 -43.30 -0.44
N GLY A 293 -7.66 -42.47 0.12
CA GLY A 293 -9.03 -42.29 -0.36
C GLY A 293 -9.09 -41.69 -1.77
N PRO A 294 -10.15 -41.96 -2.56
CA PRO A 294 -10.28 -41.38 -3.89
C PRO A 294 -10.55 -39.86 -3.82
N PRO A 295 -9.89 -39.02 -4.64
CA PRO A 295 -9.97 -37.56 -4.56
C PRO A 295 -11.36 -37.01 -4.90
N ARG A 296 -12.11 -36.36 -4.00
CA ARG A 296 -13.40 -35.72 -4.38
C ARG A 296 -13.18 -34.25 -4.77
N GLY A 297 -13.33 -33.93 -6.06
CA GLY A 297 -13.19 -32.56 -6.60
C GLY A 297 -12.08 -32.43 -7.64
N THR A 298 -11.61 -31.20 -7.83
CA THR A 298 -10.48 -30.85 -8.69
C THR A 298 -9.17 -31.18 -7.97
N ILE A 299 -8.20 -31.77 -8.68
CA ILE A 299 -6.87 -32.08 -8.16
C ILE A 299 -5.97 -30.90 -8.50
N SER A 300 -5.34 -30.29 -7.50
CA SER A 300 -4.35 -29.23 -7.74
C SER A 300 -3.03 -29.88 -8.12
N ILE A 301 -2.45 -29.42 -9.22
CA ILE A 301 -1.14 -29.86 -9.70
C ILE A 301 -0.27 -28.63 -9.87
N THR A 302 0.86 -28.61 -9.16
CA THR A 302 1.89 -27.59 -9.33
C THR A 302 3.19 -28.27 -9.72
N GLU A 303 3.77 -27.83 -10.82
CA GLU A 303 5.04 -28.33 -11.35
C GLU A 303 6.09 -27.22 -11.37
N TRP A 304 7.24 -27.48 -10.75
CA TRP A 304 8.38 -26.58 -10.73
C TRP A 304 9.57 -27.23 -11.44
N ALA A 305 10.29 -26.43 -12.21
CA ALA A 305 11.59 -26.79 -12.75
C ALA A 305 12.62 -25.79 -12.20
N ARG A 306 13.70 -26.29 -11.60
CA ARG A 306 14.77 -25.49 -11.02
C ARG A 306 16.11 -25.94 -11.59
N GLU A 307 16.88 -24.99 -12.12
CA GLU A 307 18.26 -25.24 -12.51
C GLU A 307 19.14 -25.19 -11.26
N THR A 308 19.82 -26.29 -10.94
CA THR A 308 20.75 -26.41 -9.81
C THR A 308 22.18 -26.60 -10.32
N GLU A 309 23.19 -26.43 -9.46
CA GLU A 309 24.59 -26.67 -9.84
C GLU A 309 24.84 -28.11 -10.36
N GLU A 310 23.95 -29.06 -10.02
CA GLU A 310 23.99 -30.47 -10.45
C GLU A 310 23.12 -30.76 -11.70
N GLY A 311 22.39 -29.77 -12.21
CA GLY A 311 21.50 -29.88 -13.37
C GLY A 311 20.04 -29.47 -13.09
N MET A 312 19.15 -29.73 -14.05
CA MET A 312 17.72 -29.41 -13.93
C MET A 312 17.00 -30.40 -13.00
N THR A 313 16.39 -29.88 -11.93
CA THR A 313 15.54 -30.63 -11.01
C THR A 313 14.07 -30.31 -11.30
N HIS A 314 13.25 -31.35 -11.46
CA HIS A 314 11.80 -31.23 -11.63
C HIS A 314 11.08 -31.70 -10.36
N GLU A 315 10.21 -30.87 -9.79
CA GLU A 315 9.34 -31.20 -8.66
C GLU A 315 7.87 -31.13 -9.09
N VAL A 316 7.09 -32.18 -8.79
CA VAL A 316 5.65 -32.21 -9.04
C VAL A 316 4.93 -32.42 -7.72
N ARG A 317 4.07 -31.48 -7.33
CA ARG A 317 3.18 -31.58 -6.17
C ARG A 317 1.75 -31.81 -6.61
N LEU A 318 1.13 -32.84 -6.02
CA LEU A 318 -0.25 -33.23 -6.24
C LEU A 318 -1.00 -33.09 -4.91
N GLU A 319 -2.05 -32.27 -4.91
CA GLU A 319 -2.88 -32.03 -3.72
C GLU A 319 -4.34 -32.38 -4.02
N TRP A 320 -4.96 -33.15 -3.13
CA TRP A 320 -6.36 -33.53 -3.23
C TRP A 320 -6.98 -33.83 -1.86
N ASP A 321 -8.30 -33.61 -1.77
CA ASP A 321 -9.09 -33.86 -0.57
C ASP A 321 -9.71 -35.28 -0.57
N THR A 322 -9.81 -35.91 0.62
CA THR A 322 -10.21 -37.32 0.78
C THR A 322 -11.39 -37.63 1.74
N ASP A 323 -11.85 -36.75 2.66
CA ASP A 323 -13.07 -36.94 3.54
C ASP A 323 -13.12 -35.84 4.64
N SER A 324 -14.19 -35.47 5.37
CA SER A 324 -15.68 -35.56 5.32
C SER A 324 -16.26 -34.84 6.57
N ASP A 325 -17.18 -33.87 6.43
CA ASP A 325 -18.35 -33.63 7.31
C ASP A 325 -19.08 -32.34 6.90
N ASN A 326 -20.24 -32.50 6.24
CA ASN A 326 -21.33 -31.54 6.42
C ASN A 326 -21.91 -31.83 7.80
N GLU A 327 -21.54 -31.03 8.80
CA GLU A 327 -22.41 -30.82 9.96
C GLU A 327 -23.65 -30.05 9.46
N ASP A 328 -24.74 -30.79 9.23
CA ASP A 328 -26.13 -30.27 9.31
C ASP A 328 -26.68 -30.56 10.71
#